data_AF-A0A831P5K1-F1
#
_entry.id   AF-A0A831P5K1-F1
#
_cell.length_a   1.000
_cell.length_b   1.000
_cell.length_c   1.000
_cell.angle_alpha   90.00
_cell.angle_beta   90.00
_cell.angle_gamma   90.00
#
_symmetry.space_group_name_H-M   'P 1'
#
loop_
_entity.id
_entity.type
_entity.pdbx_description
1 polymer ?
#
loop_
_entity_poly.entity_id
_entity_poly.type
_entity_poly.pdbx_seq_one_letter_code
_entity_poly.pdbx_strand_id
1 'polypeptide(L)'
;MIKKKKKRPFLKALLVLLCLTLPFMAWLGLSKRGVANLYKMDLERQKYVDRIKELKKENKELMEEIRRLKQDPAYVEKVAREELGLIRENEVIYKFKSLPEKDRPQIQESQRRVTDANGQ
;
A
#
# COMPACT_ATOMS: atom_id res chain seq x y z
N MET A 1 47.72 -32.02 54.09
CA MET A 1 47.29 -33.30 53.47
C MET A 1 46.19 -33.04 52.45
N ILE A 2 46.47 -33.12 51.15
CA ILE A 2 45.52 -32.78 50.07
C ILE A 2 44.88 -34.08 49.56
N LYS A 3 43.66 -34.38 50.00
CA LYS A 3 42.93 -35.62 49.65
C LYS A 3 42.64 -35.67 48.13
N LYS A 4 43.32 -36.59 47.44
CA LYS A 4 43.14 -36.84 46.00
C LYS A 4 41.78 -37.48 45.69
N LYS A 5 40.93 -36.67 45.06
CA LYS A 5 40.12 -36.97 43.86
C LYS A 5 39.55 -38.40 43.74
N LYS A 6 38.40 -38.67 44.39
CA LYS A 6 37.42 -39.67 43.93
C LYS A 6 36.53 -39.06 42.83
N LYS A 7 37.15 -38.44 41.81
CA LYS A 7 36.44 -37.72 40.74
C LYS A 7 35.84 -38.66 39.68
N ARG A 8 36.29 -39.91 39.56
CA ARG A 8 35.83 -40.82 38.48
C ARG A 8 34.36 -41.25 38.60
N PRO A 9 33.82 -41.66 39.77
CA PRO A 9 32.39 -41.97 39.89
C PRO A 9 31.54 -40.70 39.97
N PHE A 10 32.03 -39.62 40.59
CA PHE A 10 31.30 -38.35 40.65
C PHE A 10 31.19 -37.67 39.28
N LEU A 11 32.26 -37.71 38.46
CA LEU A 11 32.23 -37.19 37.09
C LEU A 11 31.32 -38.04 36.22
N LYS A 12 31.32 -39.38 36.37
CA LYS A 12 30.36 -40.26 35.68
C LYS A 12 28.91 -39.99 36.12
N ALA A 13 28.67 -39.80 37.42
CA ALA A 13 27.34 -39.46 37.94
C ALA A 13 26.87 -38.07 37.46
N LEU A 14 27.78 -37.09 37.43
CA LEU A 14 27.52 -35.76 36.87
C LEU A 14 27.22 -35.85 35.36
N LEU A 15 27.94 -36.71 34.62
CA LEU A 15 27.74 -36.90 33.19
C LEU A 15 26.41 -37.63 32.91
N VAL A 16 26.03 -38.61 33.73
CA VAL A 16 24.70 -39.27 33.65
C VAL A 16 23.59 -38.29 34.00
N LEU A 17 23.73 -37.50 35.07
CA LEU A 17 22.74 -36.50 35.46
C LEU A 17 22.59 -35.40 34.40
N LEU A 18 23.71 -34.94 33.81
CA LEU A 18 23.71 -34.01 32.69
C LEU A 18 23.05 -34.64 31.45
N CYS A 19 23.36 -35.91 31.14
CA CYS A 19 22.81 -36.64 30.01
C CYS A 19 21.31 -36.92 30.16
N LEU A 20 20.78 -36.94 31.39
CA LEU A 20 19.36 -37.16 31.67
C LEU A 20 18.58 -35.84 31.77
N THR A 21 19.21 -34.78 32.29
CA THR A 21 18.60 -33.44 32.41
C THR A 21 18.60 -32.66 31.10
N LEU A 22 19.62 -32.81 30.25
CA LEU A 22 19.70 -32.17 28.94
C LEU A 22 18.52 -32.53 28.00
N PRO A 23 18.22 -33.82 27.74
CA PRO A 23 17.08 -34.17 26.90
C PRO A 23 15.75 -33.83 27.57
N PHE A 24 15.66 -33.82 28.90
CA PHE A 24 14.45 -33.40 29.62
C PHE A 24 14.21 -31.88 29.51
N MET A 25 15.27 -31.06 29.61
CA MET A 25 15.20 -29.62 29.37
C MET A 25 15.01 -29.28 27.89
N ALA A 26 15.63 -30.03 26.98
CA ALA A 26 15.37 -29.88 25.56
C ALA A 26 13.93 -30.29 25.23
N TRP A 27 13.42 -31.36 25.83
CA TRP A 27 12.01 -31.73 25.70
C TRP A 27 11.12 -30.62 26.27
N LEU A 28 11.34 -30.12 27.48
CA LEU A 28 10.51 -29.02 28.02
C LEU A 28 10.64 -27.71 27.22
N GLY A 29 11.83 -27.37 26.74
CA GLY A 29 12.12 -26.15 25.97
C GLY A 29 11.64 -26.20 24.52
N LEU A 30 11.70 -27.38 23.87
CA LEU A 30 11.26 -27.56 22.49
C LEU A 30 9.83 -28.11 22.37
N SER A 31 9.24 -28.70 23.43
CA SER A 31 8.05 -29.55 23.22
C SER A 31 6.83 -28.76 22.76
N LYS A 32 6.44 -27.63 23.36
CA LYS A 32 5.11 -27.06 23.05
C LYS A 32 5.05 -25.53 23.22
N ARG A 33 5.10 -24.77 22.12
CA ARG A 33 4.50 -23.42 21.97
C ARG A 33 5.16 -22.20 22.65
N GLY A 34 6.34 -22.28 23.26
CA GLY A 34 6.87 -21.18 24.08
C GLY A 34 7.37 -19.94 23.32
N VAL A 35 8.31 -20.11 22.38
CA VAL A 35 9.05 -18.97 21.80
C VAL A 35 8.77 -18.74 20.32
N ALA A 36 8.74 -19.79 19.50
CA ALA A 36 8.46 -19.65 18.06
C ALA A 36 6.99 -19.28 17.80
N ASN A 37 6.06 -19.77 18.62
CA ASN A 37 4.65 -19.41 18.49
C ASN A 37 4.39 -17.99 18.96
N LEU A 38 5.05 -17.55 20.05
CA LEU A 38 4.95 -16.17 20.52
C LEU A 38 5.46 -15.18 19.47
N TYR A 39 6.61 -15.47 18.84
CA TYR A 39 7.15 -14.62 17.77
C TYR A 39 6.24 -14.58 16.53
N LYS A 40 5.65 -15.72 16.13
CA LYS A 40 4.67 -15.77 15.04
C LYS A 40 3.39 -15.00 15.37
N MET A 41 2.89 -15.14 16.60
CA MET A 41 1.70 -14.43 17.08
C MET A 41 1.93 -12.93 17.14
N ASP A 42 3.12 -12.48 17.54
CA ASP A 42 3.47 -11.05 17.52
C ASP A 42 3.55 -10.49 16.10
N LEU A 43 4.15 -11.24 15.17
CA LEU A 43 4.18 -10.89 13.74
C LEU A 43 2.78 -10.83 13.13
N GLU A 44 1.93 -11.81 13.40
CA GLU A 44 0.53 -11.82 12.95
C GLU A 44 -0.24 -10.64 13.55
N ARG A 45 -0.07 -10.39 14.86
CA ARG A 45 -0.69 -9.26 15.54
C ARG A 45 -0.28 -7.93 14.92
N GLN A 46 1.00 -7.74 14.60
CA GLN A 46 1.46 -6.52 13.91
C GLN A 46 0.82 -6.38 12.53
N LYS A 47 0.78 -7.45 11.72
CA LYS A 47 0.11 -7.43 10.41
C LYS A 47 -1.36 -7.02 10.51
N TYR A 48 -2.10 -7.54 11.49
CA TYR A 48 -3.50 -7.16 11.69
C TYR A 48 -3.64 -5.71 12.14
N VAL A 49 -2.76 -5.21 13.01
CA VAL A 49 -2.76 -3.81 13.44
C VAL A 49 -2.50 -2.87 12.27
N ASP A 50 -1.51 -3.18 11.43
CA ASP A 50 -1.19 -2.40 10.24
C ASP A 50 -2.35 -2.41 9.25
N ARG A 51 -2.97 -3.58 9.04
CA ARG A 51 -4.14 -3.69 8.16
C ARG A 51 -5.35 -2.91 8.68
N ILE A 52 -5.59 -2.92 9.99
CA ILE A 52 -6.65 -2.11 10.61
C ILE A 52 -6.36 -0.62 10.41
N LYS A 53 -5.09 -0.20 10.53
CA LYS A 53 -4.70 1.20 10.34
C LYS A 53 -4.90 1.65 8.89
N GLU A 54 -4.52 0.81 7.94
CA GLU A 54 -4.74 1.03 6.50
C GLU A 54 -6.24 1.15 6.19
N LEU A 55 -7.04 0.16 6.62
CA LEU A 55 -8.49 0.16 6.40
C LEU A 55 -9.18 1.37 7.05
N LYS A 56 -8.73 1.82 8.23
CA LYS A 56 -9.28 3.03 8.85
C LYS A 56 -8.96 4.29 8.05
N LYS A 57 -7.78 4.36 7.43
CA LYS A 57 -7.39 5.47 6.57
C LYS A 57 -8.25 5.49 5.30
N GLU A 58 -8.38 4.35 4.63
CA GLU A 58 -9.23 4.20 3.44
C GLU A 58 -10.69 4.55 3.77
N ASN A 59 -11.22 4.05 4.88
CA ASN A 59 -12.59 4.35 5.29
C ASN A 59 -12.80 5.87 5.51
N LYS A 60 -11.83 6.54 6.14
CA LYS A 60 -11.88 7.99 6.32
C LYS A 60 -11.88 8.73 4.98
N GLU A 61 -11.02 8.34 4.05
CA GLU A 61 -10.94 8.95 2.71
C GLU A 61 -12.26 8.74 1.94
N LEU A 62 -12.80 7.53 1.95
CA LEU A 62 -14.10 7.22 1.33
C LEU A 62 -15.25 7.99 1.98
N MET A 63 -15.26 8.15 3.30
CA MET A 63 -16.28 8.97 3.96
C MET A 63 -16.18 10.44 3.59
N GLU A 64 -14.97 10.97 3.45
CA GLU A 64 -14.76 12.33 2.97
C GLU A 64 -15.24 12.49 1.51
N GLU A 65 -14.98 11.50 0.67
CA GLU A 65 -15.48 11.47 -0.71
C GLU A 65 -17.00 11.41 -0.77
N ILE A 66 -17.64 10.53 -0.01
CA ILE A 66 -19.10 10.48 0.12
C ILE A 66 -19.64 11.83 0.59
N ARG A 67 -18.98 12.48 1.54
CA ARG A 67 -19.39 13.82 2.00
C ARG A 67 -19.30 14.85 0.87
N ARG A 68 -18.22 14.85 0.09
CA ARG A 68 -18.06 15.74 -1.07
C ARG A 68 -19.12 15.48 -2.12
N LEU A 69 -19.39 14.23 -2.46
CA LEU A 69 -20.46 13.85 -3.39
C LEU A 69 -21.86 14.25 -2.88
N LYS A 70 -22.09 14.30 -1.58
CA LYS A 70 -23.40 14.70 -1.03
C LYS A 70 -23.56 16.21 -0.88
N GLN A 71 -22.49 16.93 -0.57
CA GLN A 71 -22.55 18.35 -0.16
C GLN A 71 -22.06 19.31 -1.24
N ASP A 72 -21.30 18.83 -2.23
CA ASP A 72 -20.70 19.66 -3.28
C ASP A 72 -21.24 19.27 -4.67
N PRO A 73 -22.22 20.04 -5.20
CA PRO A 73 -22.78 19.81 -6.52
C PRO A 73 -21.74 19.92 -7.65
N ALA A 74 -20.71 20.75 -7.51
CA ALA A 74 -19.68 20.91 -8.53
C ALA A 74 -18.76 19.69 -8.58
N TYR A 75 -18.45 19.09 -7.42
CA TYR A 75 -17.73 17.82 -7.36
C TYR A 75 -18.53 16.68 -8.02
N VAL A 76 -19.84 16.63 -7.78
CA VAL A 76 -20.73 15.64 -8.44
C VAL A 76 -20.75 15.83 -9.95
N GLU A 77 -20.89 17.06 -10.45
CA GLU A 77 -20.88 17.35 -11.88
C GLU A 77 -19.56 16.93 -12.54
N LYS A 78 -18.43 17.20 -11.86
CA LYS A 78 -17.11 16.77 -12.32
C LYS A 78 -17.02 15.25 -12.44
N VAL A 79 -17.38 14.52 -11.39
CA VAL A 79 -17.35 13.04 -11.38
C VAL A 79 -18.32 12.47 -12.42
N ALA A 80 -19.51 13.05 -12.56
CA ALA A 80 -20.50 12.63 -13.56
C ALA A 80 -19.98 12.80 -15.00
N ARG A 81 -19.24 13.88 -15.29
CA ARG A 81 -18.63 14.10 -16.61
C ARG A 81 -17.39 13.23 -16.87
N GLU A 82 -16.52 13.08 -15.88
CA GLU A 82 -15.23 12.38 -16.03
C GLU A 82 -15.39 10.85 -16.00
N GLU A 83 -16.11 10.32 -15.01
CA GLU A 83 -16.24 8.86 -14.82
C GLU A 83 -17.41 8.27 -15.60
N LEU A 84 -18.52 9.01 -15.73
CA LEU A 84 -19.77 8.50 -16.32
C LEU A 84 -20.10 9.13 -17.68
N GLY A 85 -19.38 10.17 -18.12
CA GLY A 85 -19.65 10.85 -19.39
C GLY A 85 -21.05 11.49 -19.47
N LEU A 86 -21.68 11.76 -18.33
CA LEU A 86 -23.02 12.32 -18.24
C LEU A 86 -23.02 13.82 -18.54
N ILE A 87 -24.08 14.29 -19.19
CA ILE A 87 -24.35 15.70 -19.48
C ILE A 87 -25.67 16.07 -18.82
N ARG A 88 -25.87 17.35 -18.50
CA ARG A 88 -27.18 17.80 -17.97
C ARG A 88 -28.26 17.69 -19.05
N GLU A 89 -29.52 17.58 -18.65
CA GLU A 89 -30.66 17.50 -19.56
C GLU A 89 -30.73 18.68 -20.56
N ASN A 90 -30.16 19.83 -20.20
CA ASN A 90 -30.13 21.04 -21.01
C ASN A 90 -28.78 21.29 -21.73
N GLU A 91 -27.88 20.30 -21.79
CA GLU A 91 -26.59 20.39 -22.49
C GLU A 91 -26.62 19.63 -23.83
N VAL A 92 -25.93 20.14 -24.86
CA VAL A 92 -25.89 19.55 -26.22
C VAL A 92 -24.45 19.20 -26.58
N ILE A 93 -24.21 17.95 -26.98
CA ILE A 93 -22.89 17.49 -27.44
C ILE A 93 -22.66 17.94 -28.89
N TYR A 94 -21.71 18.86 -29.10
CA TYR A 94 -21.21 19.18 -30.43
C TYR A 94 -20.18 18.15 -30.88
N LYS A 95 -20.58 17.23 -31.76
CA LYS A 95 -19.64 16.36 -32.48
C LYS A 95 -19.27 17.04 -33.80
N PHE A 96 -18.07 17.61 -33.87
CA PHE A 96 -17.51 18.05 -35.14
C PHE A 96 -17.23 16.81 -35.99
N LYS A 97 -18.06 16.55 -37.01
CA LYS A 97 -17.60 15.72 -38.13
C LYS A 97 -16.39 16.44 -38.68
N SER A 98 -15.25 15.76 -38.80
CA SER A 98 -14.15 16.24 -39.60
C SER A 98 -14.73 16.63 -40.95
N LEU A 99 -14.75 17.93 -41.21
CA LEU A 99 -15.08 18.43 -42.53
C LEU A 99 -14.17 17.67 -43.50
N PRO A 100 -14.67 17.17 -44.64
CA PRO A 100 -13.77 16.73 -45.69
C PRO A 100 -12.78 17.88 -45.90
N GLU A 101 -11.50 17.53 -45.90
CA GLU A 101 -10.37 18.47 -45.92
C GLU A 101 -10.46 19.55 -47.02
N LYS A 102 -11.34 19.30 -48.00
CA LYS A 102 -11.71 20.15 -49.12
C LYS A 102 -12.35 21.50 -48.75
N ASP A 103 -13.00 21.62 -47.59
CA ASP A 103 -13.70 22.86 -47.17
C ASP A 103 -13.01 23.60 -46.03
N ARG A 104 -11.77 23.23 -45.65
CA ARG A 104 -10.99 24.03 -44.72
C ARG A 104 -10.69 25.39 -45.39
N PRO A 105 -11.16 26.53 -44.86
CA PRO A 105 -10.69 27.82 -45.33
C PRO A 105 -9.18 27.82 -45.15
N GLN A 106 -8.44 27.96 -46.25
CA GLN A 106 -7.01 28.22 -46.17
C GLN A 106 -6.89 29.57 -45.50
N ILE A 107 -6.67 29.58 -44.18
CA ILE A 107 -6.32 30.78 -43.44
C ILE A 107 -5.00 31.22 -44.06
N GLN A 108 -5.11 32.19 -44.96
CA GLN A 108 -4.02 32.66 -45.77
C GLN A 108 -3.08 33.42 -44.83
N GLU A 109 -2.00 32.77 -44.39
CA GLU A 109 -0.87 33.36 -43.63
C GLU A 109 -0.13 34.46 -44.43
N SER A 110 -0.73 35.02 -45.48
CA SER A 110 -0.16 36.01 -46.39
C SER A 110 0.10 37.39 -45.78
N GLN A 111 -0.16 37.63 -44.49
CA GLN A 111 0.08 38.95 -43.88
C GLN A 111 1.03 38.98 -42.67
N ARG A 112 1.88 37.96 -42.47
CA ARG A 112 2.96 38.03 -41.45
C ARG A 112 4.39 38.00 -42.02
N ARG A 113 4.63 38.49 -43.25
CA ARG A 113 5.99 38.67 -43.78
C ARG A 113 6.34 40.08 -44.29
N VAL A 114 5.51 41.10 -44.09
CA VAL A 114 5.76 42.44 -44.65
C VAL A 114 6.15 43.50 -43.61
N THR A 115 6.16 43.22 -42.30
CA THR A 115 6.49 44.26 -41.31
C THR A 115 7.94 44.30 -40.83
N ASP A 116 8.78 43.33 -41.20
CA ASP A 116 10.12 43.20 -40.61
C ASP A 116 11.22 43.23 -41.68
N ALA A 117 11.32 44.27 -42.52
CA ALA A 117 12.53 44.50 -43.33
C ALA A 117 12.66 45.87 -44.03
N ASN A 118 11.81 46.88 -43.79
CA ASN A 118 12.14 48.21 -44.31
C ASN A 118 11.55 49.36 -43.49
N GLY A 119 12.42 50.13 -42.84
CA GLY A 119 12.15 51.51 -42.48
C GLY A 119 12.06 51.82 -40.99
N GLN A 120 13.09 51.47 -40.22
CA GLN A 120 13.92 52.43 -39.46
C GLN A 120 15.24 51.78 -39.05
#